data_AF-A0A8C9JK99-F1
#
_entry.id   AF-A0A8C9JK99-F1
#
_cell.length_a   1.000
_cell.length_b   1.000
_cell.length_c   1.000
_cell.angle_alpha   90.00
_cell.angle_beta   90.00
_cell.angle_gamma   90.00
#
_symmetry.space_group_name_H-M   'P 1'
#
loop_
_entity.id
_entity.type
_entity.pdbx_description
1 polymer ?
#
loop_
_entity_poly.entity_id
_entity_poly.type
_entity_poly.pdbx_seq_one_letter_code
_entity_poly.pdbx_strand_id
1 'polypeptide(L)'
;MIFPVARCALRWLQRPGARTLSRAAMEVALRGVRKILCVAEKNDAAKGIADLLSNGRVRRREGLSKFNKIYEFDYHLYGQAQLQSPCPL
;
A
#
# COMPACT_ATOMS: atom_id res chain seq x y z
N MET A 1 36.84 -39.79 19.78
CA MET A 1 36.17 -39.54 18.48
C MET A 1 34.69 -39.35 18.73
N ILE A 2 34.28 -38.12 19.06
CA ILE A 2 32.88 -37.74 19.29
C ILE A 2 32.73 -36.36 18.64
N PHE A 3 31.53 -36.06 18.13
CA PHE A 3 31.09 -34.90 17.32
C PHE A 3 31.23 -35.11 15.80
N PRO A 4 30.25 -34.76 14.94
CA PRO A 4 29.09 -33.89 15.17
C PRO A 4 27.81 -34.27 14.36
N VAL A 5 27.00 -35.26 14.76
CA VAL A 5 25.70 -35.53 14.06
C VAL A 5 24.60 -34.53 14.48
N ALA A 6 24.81 -33.79 15.58
CA ALA A 6 23.82 -32.87 16.14
C ALA A 6 23.66 -31.52 15.40
N ARG A 7 24.44 -31.24 14.34
CA ARG A 7 24.31 -29.97 13.58
C ARG A 7 23.31 -30.02 12.43
N CYS A 8 22.87 -31.21 11.99
CA CYS A 8 21.98 -31.32 10.83
C CYS A 8 20.50 -31.02 11.16
N ALA A 9 20.06 -31.23 12.41
CA ALA A 9 18.65 -31.09 12.77
C ALA A 9 18.21 -29.63 13.04
N LEU A 10 19.13 -28.71 13.34
CA LEU A 10 18.77 -27.32 13.64
C LEU A 10 18.52 -26.43 12.40
N ARG A 11 18.76 -26.91 11.19
CA ARG A 11 18.57 -26.12 9.96
C ARG A 11 17.12 -26.13 9.44
N TRP A 12 16.29 -27.04 9.93
CA TRP A 12 14.94 -27.30 9.42
C TRP A 12 13.82 -26.60 10.18
N LEU A 13 14.16 -25.67 11.09
CA LEU A 13 13.18 -24.79 11.72
C LEU A 13 13.38 -23.32 11.31
N GLN A 14 13.81 -23.08 10.07
CA GLN A 14 13.59 -21.80 9.43
C GLN A 14 12.11 -21.75 9.02
N ARG A 15 11.24 -21.55 10.02
CA ARG A 15 9.88 -21.05 9.81
C ARG A 15 10.05 -19.76 8.99
N PRO A 16 9.35 -19.59 7.85
CA PRO A 16 9.33 -18.31 7.16
C PRO A 16 8.63 -17.31 8.08
N GLY A 17 9.41 -16.72 8.99
CA GLY A 17 8.99 -15.64 9.86
C GLY A 17 8.46 -14.53 8.97
N ALA A 18 7.34 -13.96 9.40
CA ALA A 18 6.70 -12.81 8.78
C ALA A 18 7.78 -11.82 8.33
N ARG A 19 8.01 -11.76 7.00
CA ARG A 19 8.93 -10.79 6.42
C ARG A 19 8.31 -9.43 6.72
N THR A 20 8.83 -8.73 7.73
CA THR A 20 8.55 -7.31 7.90
C THR A 20 9.12 -6.62 6.66
N LEU A 21 8.27 -6.44 5.65
CA LEU A 21 8.64 -5.72 4.45
C LEU A 21 9.06 -4.32 4.90
N SER A 22 10.34 -4.00 4.70
CA SER A 22 10.88 -2.72 5.13
C SER A 22 10.19 -1.60 4.37
N ARG A 23 10.02 -0.45 5.02
CA ARG A 23 9.49 0.77 4.39
C ARG A 23 10.22 1.09 3.08
N ALA A 24 11.54 0.92 3.06
CA ALA A 24 12.36 1.11 1.87
C ALA A 24 12.01 0.15 0.71
N ALA A 25 11.68 -1.12 1.02
CA ALA A 25 11.24 -2.07 0.00
C ALA A 25 9.88 -1.65 -0.61
N MET A 26 8.97 -1.11 0.23
CA MET A 26 7.67 -0.64 -0.22
C MET A 26 7.78 0.67 -1.02
N GLU A 27 8.68 1.57 -0.63
CA GLU A 27 9.06 2.76 -1.40
C GLU A 27 9.54 2.38 -2.80
N VAL A 28 10.45 1.41 -2.91
CA VAL A 28 10.93 0.91 -4.22
C VAL A 28 9.81 0.27 -5.03
N ALA A 29 8.94 -0.53 -4.42
CA ALA A 29 7.83 -1.19 -5.12
C ALA A 29 6.81 -0.19 -5.68
N LEU A 30 6.62 0.94 -5.00
CA LEU A 30 5.71 2.00 -5.44
C LEU A 30 6.38 3.02 -6.37
N ARG A 31 7.69 2.94 -6.65
CA ARG A 31 8.34 3.87 -7.61
C ARG A 31 7.66 3.80 -8.98
N GLY A 32 7.16 4.94 -9.46
CA GLY A 32 6.53 5.07 -10.78
C GLY A 32 5.02 4.77 -10.81
N VAL A 33 4.41 4.35 -9.69
CA VAL A 33 2.96 4.17 -9.61
C VAL A 33 2.27 5.53 -9.59
N ARG A 34 1.39 5.78 -10.57
CA ARG A 34 0.64 7.04 -10.71
C ARG A 34 -0.78 7.00 -10.15
N LYS A 35 -1.38 5.81 -10.10
CA LYS A 35 -2.76 5.58 -9.64
C LYS A 35 -2.81 4.28 -8.86
N ILE A 36 -3.52 4.31 -7.74
CA ILE A 36 -3.70 3.16 -6.86
C ILE A 36 -5.20 2.94 -6.72
N LEU A 37 -5.63 1.71 -6.95
CA LEU A 37 -7.03 1.31 -6.83
C LEU A 37 -7.24 0.69 -5.45
N CYS A 38 -8.01 1.37 -4.61
CA CYS A 38 -8.46 0.85 -3.32
C CYS A 38 -9.86 0.26 -3.46
N VAL A 39 -10.08 -0.96 -2.94
CA VAL A 39 -11.37 -1.65 -2.97
C VAL A 39 -11.80 -1.93 -1.55
N ALA A 40 -13.00 -1.47 -1.18
CA ALA A 40 -13.64 -1.78 0.09
C ALA A 40 -14.76 -2.80 -0.15
N GLU A 41 -15.15 -3.51 0.92
CA GLU A 41 -16.27 -4.47 0.88
C GLU A 41 -17.61 -3.80 0.52
N LYS A 42 -17.81 -2.55 0.94
CA LYS A 42 -19.05 -1.78 0.75
C LYS A 42 -18.78 -0.35 0.29
N ASN A 43 -19.72 0.25 -0.45
CA ASN A 43 -19.61 1.62 -0.94
C ASN A 43 -19.56 2.65 0.21
N ASP A 44 -20.33 2.44 1.28
CA ASP A 44 -20.32 3.36 2.43
C ASP A 44 -18.96 3.38 3.15
N ALA A 45 -18.30 2.22 3.22
CA ALA A 45 -16.93 2.13 3.74
C ALA A 45 -15.95 2.85 2.82
N ALA A 46 -16.06 2.68 1.49
CA ALA A 46 -15.23 3.40 0.53
C ALA A 46 -15.39 4.92 0.67
N LYS A 47 -16.63 5.40 0.81
CA LYS A 47 -16.94 6.83 1.03
C LYS A 47 -16.28 7.35 2.30
N GLY A 48 -16.49 6.68 3.44
CA GLY A 48 -15.94 7.12 4.73
C GLY A 48 -14.42 7.16 4.75
N ILE A 49 -13.77 6.14 4.18
CA ILE A 49 -12.30 6.08 4.09
C ILE A 49 -11.77 7.19 3.19
N ALA A 50 -12.39 7.42 2.02
CA ALA A 50 -11.94 8.47 1.11
C ALA A 50 -12.16 9.88 1.68
N ASP A 51 -13.26 10.13 2.36
CA ASP A 51 -13.54 11.39 3.05
C ASP A 51 -12.49 11.67 4.15
N LEU A 52 -12.15 10.66 4.94
CA LEU A 52 -11.15 10.75 6.00
C LEU A 52 -9.74 10.99 5.46
N LEU A 53 -9.31 10.25 4.44
CA LEU A 53 -7.96 10.36 3.88
C LEU A 53 -7.75 11.65 3.08
N SER A 54 -8.81 12.17 2.45
CA SER A 54 -8.76 13.40 1.65
C SER A 54 -9.02 14.68 2.45
N ASN A 55 -9.41 14.57 3.73
CA ASN A 55 -9.94 15.68 4.54
C ASN A 55 -11.08 16.43 3.83
N GLY A 56 -12.02 15.68 3.23
CA GLY A 56 -13.18 16.22 2.51
C GLY A 56 -12.91 16.74 1.09
N ARG A 57 -11.68 16.62 0.56
CA ARG A 57 -11.33 17.00 -0.82
C ARG A 57 -11.53 15.88 -1.84
N VAL A 58 -12.43 14.93 -1.55
CA VAL A 58 -12.70 13.79 -2.44
C VAL A 58 -13.47 14.22 -3.68
N ARG A 59 -13.10 13.65 -4.84
CA ARG A 59 -13.86 13.78 -6.08
C ARG A 59 -14.65 12.52 -6.33
N ARG A 60 -15.98 12.62 -6.27
CA ARG A 60 -16.88 11.51 -6.56
C ARG A 60 -17.06 11.37 -8.07
N ARG A 61 -16.85 10.16 -8.59
CA ARG A 61 -17.06 9.79 -9.99
C ARG A 61 -18.04 8.62 -10.10
N GLU A 62 -18.84 8.63 -11.15
CA GLU A 62 -19.74 7.52 -11.46
C GLU A 62 -18.98 6.41 -12.20
N GLY A 63 -19.11 5.18 -11.69
CA GLY A 63 -18.60 3.98 -12.34
C GLY A 63 -19.70 3.27 -13.15
N LEU A 64 -19.39 2.06 -13.62
CA LEU A 64 -20.32 1.23 -14.40
C LEU A 64 -21.51 0.73 -13.57
N SER A 65 -21.35 0.60 -12.25
CA SER A 65 -22.41 0.20 -11.33
C SER A 65 -23.05 1.42 -10.68
N LYS A 66 -24.38 1.46 -10.64
CA LYS A 66 -25.15 2.54 -10.01
C LYS A 66 -24.82 2.71 -8.51
N PHE A 67 -24.51 1.61 -7.84
CA PHE A 67 -24.32 1.55 -6.38
C PHE A 67 -22.87 1.71 -5.94
N ASN A 68 -21.90 1.40 -6.80
CA ASN A 68 -20.48 1.49 -6.46
C ASN A 68 -19.89 2.78 -7.05
N LYS A 69 -19.72 3.79 -6.21
CA LYS A 69 -19.15 5.07 -6.61
C LYS A 69 -17.63 5.03 -6.48
N ILE A 70 -16.95 5.68 -7.41
CA ILE A 70 -15.49 5.79 -7.38
C ILE A 70 -15.14 7.10 -6.70
N TYR A 71 -14.25 7.04 -5.72
CA TYR A 71 -13.80 8.19 -4.94
C TYR A 71 -12.33 8.46 -5.24
N GLU A 72 -12.07 9.50 -6.03
CA GLU A 72 -10.73 9.89 -6.44
C GLU A 72 -10.20 11.00 -5.52
N PHE A 73 -8.99 10.84 -5.01
CA PHE A 73 -8.31 11.86 -4.20
C PHE A 73 -6.79 11.71 -4.32
N ASP A 74 -6.08 12.82 -4.12
CA ASP A 74 -4.62 12.82 -4.08
C ASP A 74 -4.13 12.43 -2.69
N TYR A 75 -3.20 11.46 -2.63
CA TYR A 75 -2.60 11.00 -1.38
C TYR A 75 -1.13 10.65 -1.59
N HIS A 76 -0.31 10.95 -0.58
CA HIS A 76 1.11 10.62 -0.58
C HIS A 76 1.34 9.28 0.10
N LEU A 77 1.51 8.21 -0.68
CA LEU A 77 1.85 6.90 -0.15
C LEU A 77 3.36 6.72 -0.07
N TYR A 78 3.83 6.27 1.11
CA TYR A 78 5.22 5.89 1.38
C TYR A 78 6.26 6.87 0.81
N GLY A 79 6.17 8.15 1.15
CA GLY A 79 7.21 9.11 0.77
C GLY A 79 7.40 9.29 -0.74
N GLN A 80 6.43 8.90 -1.58
CA GLN A 80 6.33 9.43 -2.93
C GLN A 80 6.13 10.94 -2.82
N ALA A 81 7.25 11.66 -2.80
CA ALA A 81 7.25 13.09 -3.05
C ALA A 81 6.54 13.27 -4.38
N GLN A 82 5.48 14.08 -4.36
CA GLN A 82 5.00 14.71 -5.58
C GLN A 82 6.25 15.19 -6.32
N LEU A 83 6.36 14.85 -7.60
CA LEU A 83 6.95 15.79 -8.54
C LEU A 83 6.19 17.11 -8.30
N GLN A 84 6.73 17.95 -7.43
CA GLN A 84 6.38 19.35 -7.38
C GLN A 84 6.52 19.81 -8.82
N SER A 85 5.40 20.22 -9.41
CA SER A 85 5.41 21.13 -10.54
C SER A 85 6.49 22.19 -10.29
N PRO A 86 7.42 22.44 -11.24
CA PRO A 86 8.42 23.47 -11.05
C PRO A 86 7.68 24.77 -10.78
N CYS A 87 7.92 25.37 -9.62
CA CYS A 87 7.48 26.72 -9.33
C CYS A 87 7.90 27.62 -10.51
N PRO A 88 7.00 28.40 -11.14
CA PRO A 88 7.47 29.50 -11.95
C PRO A 88 8.12 30.51 -10.99
N LEU A 89 9.35 30.90 -11.32
CA LEU A 89 10.08 31.99 -10.68
C LEU A 89 9.29 33.31 -10.76
#